data_AF-A0A841V273-F1
#
_entry.id   AF-A0A841V273-F1
#
_cell.length_a   1.000
_cell.length_b   1.000
_cell.length_c   1.000
_cell.angle_alpha   90.00
_cell.angle_beta   90.00
_cell.angle_gamma   90.00
#
_symmetry.space_group_name_H-M   'P 1'
#
loop_
_entity.id
_entity.type
_entity.pdbx_description
1 polymer ?
#
loop_
_entity_poly.entity_id
_entity_poly.type
_entity_poly.pdbx_seq_one_letter_code
_entity_poly.pdbx_strand_id
1 'polypeptide(L)'
;MQASEYLFPGRFKTKPLTTAYADLTLRQACDRLGFKGISTHSFRRTALTRMHMAGVPLRTIQRISGHSSLAALAFYLEVSDENIREAVRFI
;
A
#
# COMPACT_ATOMS: atom_id res chain seq x y z
N MET A 1 -26.79 22.85 3.91
CA MET A 1 -26.25 21.50 3.57
C MET A 1 -25.38 21.06 4.74
N GLN A 2 -25.76 20.02 5.48
CA GLN A 2 -24.98 19.57 6.63
C GLN A 2 -23.73 18.84 6.14
N ALA A 3 -22.56 19.26 6.62
CA ALA A 3 -21.30 18.59 6.36
C ALA A 3 -21.34 17.19 6.99
N SER A 4 -20.84 16.18 6.26
CA SER A 4 -20.71 14.84 6.83
C SER A 4 -19.53 14.82 7.80
N GLU A 5 -19.68 14.12 8.93
CA GLU A 5 -18.60 13.86 9.89
C GLU A 5 -17.47 13.02 9.27
N TYR A 6 -17.76 12.23 8.23
CA TYR A 6 -16.81 11.32 7.61
C TYR A 6 -16.09 11.96 6.42
N LEU A 7 -14.77 11.74 6.34
CA LEU A 7 -13.95 12.15 5.18
C LEU A 7 -14.47 11.56 3.86
N PHE A 8 -14.88 10.29 3.89
CA PHE A 8 -15.52 9.60 2.78
C PHE A 8 -16.93 9.16 3.19
N PRO A 9 -17.96 9.99 2.95
CA PRO A 9 -19.33 9.64 3.27
C PRO A 9 -19.88 8.60 2.30
N GLY A 10 -20.68 7.66 2.82
CA GLY A 10 -21.51 6.79 2.01
C GLY A 10 -22.65 7.56 1.32
N ARG A 11 -23.43 6.87 0.49
CA ARG A 11 -24.49 7.44 -0.37
C ARG A 11 -25.42 8.45 0.34
N PHE A 12 -25.83 8.15 1.56
CA PHE A 12 -26.75 8.99 2.34
C PHE A 12 -26.06 9.92 3.35
N LYS A 13 -24.71 9.97 3.36
CA LYS A 13 -23.88 10.81 4.24
C LYS A 13 -24.05 10.61 5.75
N THR A 14 -24.87 9.63 6.16
CA THR A 14 -25.11 9.23 7.55
C THR A 14 -24.14 8.16 8.06
N LYS A 15 -23.42 7.50 7.16
CA LYS A 15 -22.46 6.42 7.45
C LYS A 15 -21.21 6.60 6.60
N PRO A 16 -20.06 6.07 7.03
CA PRO A 16 -18.86 6.09 6.21
C PRO A 16 -19.01 5.19 4.98
N LEU A 17 -18.14 5.41 3.98
CA LEU A 17 -17.98 4.53 2.83
C LEU A 17 -17.61 3.12 3.30
N THR A 18 -18.28 2.10 2.77
CA THR A 18 -17.92 0.71 3.09
C THR A 18 -16.69 0.27 2.30
N THR A 19 -15.94 -0.68 2.85
CA THR A 19 -14.78 -1.29 2.18
C THR A 19 -15.19 -1.94 0.86
N ALA A 20 -16.35 -2.60 0.82
CA ALA A 20 -16.89 -3.21 -0.39
C ALA A 20 -17.17 -2.18 -1.50
N TYR A 21 -17.68 -1.00 -1.14
CA TYR A 21 -17.93 0.05 -2.12
C TYR A 21 -16.64 0.71 -2.61
N ALA A 22 -15.64 0.86 -1.73
CA ALA A 22 -14.31 1.30 -2.13
C ALA A 22 -13.65 0.31 -3.12
N ASP A 23 -13.73 -0.99 -2.85
CA ASP A 23 -13.24 -2.04 -3.75
C ASP A 23 -13.98 -2.04 -5.09
N LEU A 24 -15.31 -1.91 -5.07
CA LEU A 24 -16.11 -1.79 -6.29
C LEU A 24 -15.68 -0.59 -7.14
N THR A 25 -15.51 0.58 -6.51
CA THR A 25 -15.07 1.81 -7.19
C THR A 25 -13.71 1.63 -7.83
N LEU A 26 -12.78 0.97 -7.12
CA LEU A 26 -11.46 0.64 -7.65
C LEU A 26 -11.53 -0.31 -8.85
N ARG A 27 -12.33 -1.38 -8.77
CA ARG A 27 -12.48 -2.34 -9.88
C ARG A 27 -13.03 -1.67 -11.13
N GLN A 28 -14.07 -0.84 -10.98
CA GLN A 28 -14.63 -0.07 -12.10
C GLN A 28 -13.59 0.83 -12.76
N ALA A 29 -12.73 1.49 -11.97
CA ALA A 29 -11.63 2.29 -12.51
C ALA A 29 -10.59 1.43 -13.23
N CYS A 30 -10.24 0.26 -12.69
CA CYS A 30 -9.30 -0.67 -13.31
C CYS A 30 -9.86 -1.23 -14.63
N ASP A 31 -11.12 -1.64 -14.66
CA ASP A 31 -11.80 -2.16 -15.86
C ASP A 31 -11.80 -1.11 -16.97
N ARG A 32 -12.12 0.15 -16.63
CA ARG A 32 -12.10 1.27 -17.59
C ARG A 32 -10.71 1.54 -18.16
N LEU A 33 -9.66 1.28 -17.39
CA LEU A 33 -8.27 1.51 -17.78
C LEU A 33 -7.58 0.25 -18.35
N GLY A 34 -8.27 -0.89 -18.38
CA GLY A 34 -7.70 -2.17 -18.83
C GLY A 34 -6.72 -2.82 -17.85
N PHE A 35 -6.72 -2.42 -16.58
CA PHE A 35 -5.86 -3.02 -15.55
C PHE A 35 -6.47 -4.29 -14.97
N LYS A 36 -5.63 -5.31 -14.77
CA LYS A 36 -6.01 -6.59 -14.16
C LYS A 36 -5.19 -6.86 -12.89
N GLY A 37 -5.79 -7.57 -11.94
CA GLY A 37 -5.09 -8.02 -10.72
C GLY A 37 -4.81 -6.93 -9.67
N ILE A 38 -5.42 -5.75 -9.81
CA ILE A 38 -5.31 -4.67 -8.83
C ILE A 38 -6.40 -4.83 -7.76
N SER A 39 -6.01 -4.73 -6.49
CA SER A 39 -6.91 -4.63 -5.34
C SER A 39 -6.52 -3.44 -4.47
N THR A 40 -7.34 -3.12 -3.47
CA THR A 40 -7.03 -2.09 -2.48
C THR A 40 -5.70 -2.36 -1.75
N HIS A 41 -5.30 -3.63 -1.61
CA HIS A 41 -4.02 -3.99 -1.00
C HIS A 41 -2.82 -3.75 -1.91
N SER A 42 -3.00 -3.72 -3.25
CA SER A 42 -1.91 -3.50 -4.21
C SER A 42 -1.19 -2.17 -3.95
N PHE A 43 -1.93 -1.10 -3.63
CA PHE A 43 -1.35 0.20 -3.30
C PHE A 43 -0.47 0.15 -2.07
N ARG A 44 -0.90 -0.57 -1.03
CA ARG A 44 -0.11 -0.77 0.18
C ARG A 44 1.20 -1.48 -0.16
N ARG A 45 1.15 -2.58 -0.92
CA ARG A 45 2.35 -3.31 -1.36
C ARG A 45 3.31 -2.39 -2.10
N THR A 46 2.82 -1.63 -3.09
CA THR A 46 3.62 -0.67 -3.85
C THR A 46 4.28 0.38 -2.96
N ALA A 47 3.56 0.93 -1.98
CA ALA A 47 4.14 1.92 -1.06
C ALA A 47 5.29 1.34 -0.22
N LEU A 48 5.14 0.11 0.29
CA LEU A 48 6.19 -0.56 1.07
C LEU A 48 7.41 -0.87 0.23
N THR A 49 7.21 -1.43 -0.97
CA THR A 49 8.29 -1.69 -1.92
C THR A 49 9.03 -0.41 -2.27
N ARG A 50 8.32 0.69 -2.55
CA ARG A 50 8.94 1.98 -2.88
C ARG A 50 9.74 2.58 -1.71
N MET A 51 9.22 2.50 -0.48
CA MET A 51 9.99 2.93 0.69
C MET A 51 11.25 2.08 0.88
N HIS A 52 11.15 0.77 0.66
CA HIS A 52 12.31 -0.11 0.76
C HIS A 52 13.36 0.21 -0.31
N MET A 53 12.96 0.35 -1.57
CA MET A 53 13.84 0.74 -2.67
C MET A 53 14.47 2.12 -2.49
N ALA A 54 13.79 3.03 -1.77
CA ALA A 54 14.34 4.34 -1.39
C ALA A 54 15.31 4.28 -0.18
N GLY A 55 15.63 3.08 0.32
CA GLY A 55 16.56 2.91 1.44
C GLY A 55 15.97 3.25 2.81
N VAL A 56 14.64 3.40 2.94
CA VAL A 56 14.02 3.68 4.23
C VAL A 56 14.22 2.49 5.17
N PRO A 57 14.69 2.69 6.43
CA PRO A 57 14.91 1.60 7.36
C PRO A 57 13.65 0.76 7.61
N LEU A 58 13.79 -0.56 7.63
CA LEU A 58 12.64 -1.48 7.71
C LEU A 58 11.78 -1.28 8.96
N ARG A 59 12.38 -0.94 10.10
CA ARG A 59 11.62 -0.59 11.33
C ARG A 59 10.77 0.66 11.14
N THR A 60 11.24 1.64 10.38
CA THR A 60 10.47 2.84 10.04
C THR A 60 9.30 2.48 9.13
N ILE A 61 9.54 1.68 8.09
CA ILE A 61 8.48 1.18 7.20
C ILE A 61 7.45 0.37 7.99
N GLN A 62 7.87 -0.49 8.91
CA GLN A 62 7.00 -1.29 9.78
C GLN A 62 6.06 -0.39 10.60
N ARG A 63 6.59 0.67 11.22
CA ARG A 63 5.81 1.62 12.03
C ARG A 63 4.83 2.43 11.18
N ILE A 64 5.25 2.93 10.01
CA ILE A 64 4.39 3.67 9.08
C ILE A 64 3.24 2.79 8.60
N SER A 65 3.55 1.53 8.28
CA SER A 65 2.57 0.61 7.74
C SER A 65 1.68 -0.02 8.82
N GLY A 66 2.15 -0.14 10.06
CA GLY A 66 1.42 -0.79 11.14
C GLY A 66 1.50 -2.32 11.10
N HIS A 67 2.57 -2.90 10.56
CA HIS A 67 2.78 -4.36 10.63
C HIS A 67 3.21 -4.78 12.04
N SER A 68 2.53 -5.79 12.59
CA SER A 68 2.87 -6.37 13.89
C SER A 68 4.18 -7.16 13.87
N SER A 69 4.58 -7.69 12.72
CA SER A 69 5.82 -8.45 12.55
C SER A 69 6.66 -7.94 11.40
N LEU A 70 7.99 -7.98 11.59
CA LEU A 70 8.95 -7.66 10.53
C LEU A 70 8.98 -8.74 9.45
N ALA A 71 8.65 -9.99 9.81
CA ALA A 71 8.57 -11.11 8.88
C ALA A 71 7.54 -10.84 7.75
N ALA A 72 6.40 -10.24 8.06
CA ALA A 72 5.41 -9.85 7.05
C ALA A 72 5.92 -8.76 6.10
N LEU A 73 6.86 -7.93 6.55
CA LEU A 73 7.50 -6.92 5.72
C LEU A 73 8.67 -7.49 4.90
N ALA A 74 9.30 -8.57 5.36
CA ALA A 74 10.45 -9.18 4.69
C ALA A 74 10.13 -9.66 3.27
N PHE A 75 8.86 -9.99 2.97
CA PHE A 75 8.41 -10.33 1.61
C PHE A 75 8.58 -9.21 0.57
N TYR A 76 8.79 -7.97 1.02
CA TYR A 76 9.02 -6.81 0.14
C TYR A 76 10.52 -6.49 -0.04
N LEU A 77 11.41 -7.29 0.55
CA LEU A 77 12.86 -7.20 0.40
C LEU A 77 13.28 -7.84 -0.92
N GLU A 78 12.89 -7.25 -2.04
CA GLU A 78 13.49 -7.61 -3.33
C GLU A 78 14.97 -7.17 -3.29
N VAL A 79 15.84 -8.08 -2.84
CA VAL A 79 17.28 -7.90 -2.91
C VAL A 79 17.68 -8.07 -4.37
N SER A 80 18.02 -6.96 -5.02
CA SER A 80 18.59 -7.01 -6.36
C SER A 80 20.04 -7.50 -6.30
N ASP A 81 20.53 -8.09 -7.39
CA ASP A 81 21.95 -8.45 -7.51
C ASP A 81 22.87 -7.24 -7.28
N GLU A 82 22.40 -6.03 -7.62
CA GLU A 82 23.15 -4.80 -7.38
C GLU A 82 23.28 -4.48 -5.89
N ASN A 83 22.22 -4.69 -5.10
CA ASN A 83 22.28 -4.52 -3.65
C ASN A 83 23.31 -5.47 -3.02
N ILE A 84 23.45 -6.68 -3.55
CA ILE A 84 24.46 -7.65 -3.10
C ILE A 84 25.87 -7.16 -3.45
N ARG A 85 26.08 -6.70 -4.70
CA ARG A 85 27.38 -6.16 -5.14
C ARG A 85 27.79 -4.94 -4.33
N GLU A 86 26.89 -4.00 -4.10
CA GLU A 86 27.09 -2.84 -3.21
C GLU A 86 27.55 -3.28 -1.82
N ALA A 87 26.83 -4.21 -1.19
CA ALA A 87 27.12 -4.64 0.17
C ALA A 87 28.52 -5.26 0.32
N VAL A 88 28.96 -6.05 -0.67
CA VAL A 88 30.30 -6.67 -0.66
C VAL A 88 31.42 -5.63 -0.83
N ARG A 89 31.18 -4.50 -1.52
CA ARG A 89 32.18 -3.42 -1.66
C ARG A 89 32.57 -2.75 -0.33
N PHE A 90 31.75 -2.90 0.71
CA PHE A 90 31.99 -2.31 2.03
C PHE A 90 32.72 -3.26 3.00
N ILE A 91 33.13 -4.44 2.54
CA ILE A 91 33.94 -5.43 3.27
C ILE A 91 35.37 -5.38 2.73
#